data_AF-A0A3B8MFX5-F1
#
_entry.id   AF-A0A3B8MFX5-F1
#
_cell.length_a   1.000
_cell.length_b   1.000
_cell.length_c   1.000
_cell.angle_alpha   90.00
_cell.angle_beta   90.00
_cell.angle_gamma   90.00
#
_symmetry.space_group_name_H-M   'P 1'
#
loop_
_entity.id
_entity.type
_entity.pdbx_description
1 polymer ?
#
loop_
_entity_poly.entity_id
_entity_poly.type
_entity_poly.pdbx_seq_one_letter_code
_entity_poly.pdbx_strand_id
1 'polypeptide(L)'
;GGTEPRLVTDPIAFGIPHSSGTPIVMDMTTTVVAEGKVRVQRNRGEETPDGWLLDSDGKPTKDPNKLYGDPPGSILPLGGMTAGHKGYGLNVAIELLAGVLSGTGTIGKDQRLSNGILLIVLDVAQFLPIDDFYRESDSFIAHVKSSPPAEGFSEILLPGEIEAKVKRQRTDDGIFVEDETWKQICDWGTKLGIELQG
;
A
#
# COMPACT_ATOMS: atom_id res chain seq x y z
N GLY A 1 18.18 6.99 -8.03
CA GLY A 1 19.31 7.91 -8.15
C GLY A 1 20.25 7.73 -6.97
N GLY A 2 19.74 7.89 -5.74
CA GLY A 2 20.46 7.46 -4.53
C GLY A 2 20.49 5.93 -4.39
N THR A 3 21.47 5.46 -3.62
CA THR A 3 21.71 4.03 -3.29
C THR A 3 21.41 3.72 -1.82
N GLU A 4 21.14 4.74 -1.01
CA GLU A 4 20.79 4.60 0.40
C GLU A 4 19.30 4.85 0.63
N PRO A 5 18.68 4.18 1.62
CA PRO A 5 17.30 4.46 1.99
C PRO A 5 17.19 5.85 2.62
N ARG A 6 16.53 6.78 1.92
CA ARG A 6 16.32 8.17 2.36
C ARG A 6 14.84 8.57 2.47
N LEU A 7 13.93 7.67 2.08
CA LEU A 7 12.49 7.89 2.06
C LEU A 7 11.79 6.68 2.70
N VAL A 8 10.57 6.89 3.17
CA VAL A 8 9.69 5.80 3.61
C VAL A 8 8.68 5.45 2.50
N THR A 9 7.69 4.62 2.80
CA THR A 9 6.72 4.15 1.81
C THR A 9 5.66 5.17 1.41
N ASP A 10 5.43 6.21 2.23
CA ASP A 10 4.47 7.31 2.06
C ASP A 10 3.24 6.95 1.22
N PRO A 11 2.23 6.33 1.83
CA PRO A 11 1.04 5.90 1.10
C PRO A 11 0.15 7.08 0.69
N ILE A 12 -0.61 6.88 -0.37
CA ILE A 12 -1.67 7.77 -0.84
C ILE A 12 -2.95 6.96 -1.07
N ALA A 13 -4.07 7.52 -0.63
CA ALA A 13 -5.37 6.88 -0.78
C ALA A 13 -6.44 7.87 -1.28
N PHE A 14 -7.36 7.36 -2.10
CA PHE A 14 -8.51 8.07 -2.62
C PHE A 14 -9.77 7.21 -2.43
N GLY A 15 -10.79 7.78 -1.80
CA GLY A 15 -12.13 7.19 -1.73
C GLY A 15 -13.09 7.98 -2.60
N ILE A 16 -13.78 7.31 -3.51
CA ILE A 16 -14.72 7.93 -4.44
C ILE A 16 -16.09 7.27 -4.25
N PRO A 17 -17.15 8.04 -3.97
CA PRO A 17 -18.49 7.47 -3.78
C PRO A 17 -18.99 6.88 -5.10
N HIS A 18 -19.80 5.83 -5.00
CA HIS A 18 -20.32 5.10 -6.16
C HIS A 18 -21.81 4.78 -5.96
N SER A 19 -22.57 4.69 -7.05
CA SER A 19 -24.03 4.52 -7.02
C SER A 19 -24.47 3.22 -6.33
N SER A 20 -23.65 2.16 -6.40
CA SER A 20 -23.91 0.88 -5.72
C SER A 20 -23.78 0.94 -4.19
N GLY A 21 -23.30 2.05 -3.63
CA GLY A 21 -23.00 2.20 -2.20
C GLY A 21 -21.65 1.60 -1.76
N THR A 22 -20.96 0.84 -2.61
CA THR A 22 -19.57 0.41 -2.35
C THR A 22 -18.60 1.39 -3.02
N PRO A 23 -17.80 2.16 -2.27
CA PRO A 23 -16.93 3.16 -2.85
C PRO A 23 -15.79 2.53 -3.66
N ILE A 24 -15.29 3.26 -4.65
CA ILE A 24 -14.00 2.95 -5.27
C ILE A 24 -12.93 3.42 -4.30
N VAL A 25 -11.97 2.55 -4.00
CA VAL A 25 -10.89 2.86 -3.06
C VAL A 25 -9.56 2.52 -3.73
N MET A 26 -8.78 3.55 -4.05
CA MET A 26 -7.38 3.37 -4.40
C MET A 26 -6.54 3.61 -3.15
N ASP A 27 -5.72 2.64 -2.78
CA ASP A 27 -4.80 2.71 -1.65
C ASP A 27 -3.48 2.06 -2.05
N MET A 28 -2.41 2.84 -2.07
CA MET A 28 -1.10 2.36 -2.49
C MET A 28 0.04 3.08 -1.76
N THR A 29 1.14 2.35 -1.58
CA THR A 29 2.44 2.94 -1.28
C THR A 29 3.00 3.69 -2.51
N THR A 30 3.87 4.67 -2.29
CA THR A 30 4.64 5.32 -3.37
C THR A 30 5.92 4.56 -3.75
N THR A 31 6.13 3.38 -3.17
CA THR A 31 7.13 2.38 -3.58
C THR A 31 6.51 1.29 -4.46
N VAL A 32 7.34 0.49 -5.14
CA VAL A 32 6.84 -0.66 -5.93
C VAL A 32 6.17 -1.74 -5.06
N VAL A 33 6.49 -1.76 -3.77
CA VAL A 33 5.97 -2.72 -2.80
C VAL A 33 6.00 -2.15 -1.38
N ALA A 34 5.01 -2.48 -0.55
CA ALA A 34 5.05 -2.18 0.88
C ALA A 34 6.12 -3.03 1.60
N GLU A 35 6.80 -2.45 2.59
CA GLU A 35 7.82 -3.13 3.41
C GLU A 35 7.27 -4.43 4.04
N GLY A 36 6.00 -4.41 4.48
CA GLY A 36 5.34 -5.58 5.05
C GLY A 36 5.33 -6.80 4.13
N LYS A 37 5.20 -6.63 2.81
CA LYS A 37 5.27 -7.75 1.86
C LYS A 37 6.68 -8.31 1.74
N VAL A 38 7.71 -7.47 1.82
CA VAL A 38 9.11 -7.91 1.88
C VAL A 38 9.36 -8.71 3.16
N ARG A 39 8.78 -8.27 4.28
CA ARG A 39 8.84 -8.99 5.56
C ARG A 39 8.16 -10.36 5.51
N VAL A 40 7.02 -10.48 4.82
CA VAL A 40 6.35 -11.77 4.58
C VAL A 40 7.28 -12.72 3.82
N GLN A 41 7.88 -12.29 2.71
CA GLN A 41 8.83 -13.12 1.96
C GLN A 41 10.04 -13.54 2.83
N ARG A 42 10.57 -12.60 3.62
CA ARG A 42 11.65 -12.90 4.58
C ARG A 42 11.26 -13.99 5.58
N ASN A 43 10.08 -13.87 6.19
CA ASN A 43 9.60 -14.83 7.19
C ASN A 43 9.38 -16.22 6.59
N ARG A 44 8.97 -16.28 5.31
CA ARG A 44 8.84 -17.53 4.55
C ARG A 44 10.16 -18.09 4.03
N GLY A 45 11.26 -17.34 4.12
CA GLY A 45 12.54 -17.72 3.52
C GLY A 45 12.51 -17.70 1.98
N GLU A 46 11.60 -16.93 1.39
CA GLU A 46 11.40 -16.84 -0.06
C GLU A 46 12.07 -15.60 -0.64
N GLU A 47 12.48 -15.67 -1.91
CA GLU A 47 12.91 -14.51 -2.67
C GLU A 47 11.75 -13.54 -2.94
N THR A 48 12.07 -12.25 -3.08
CA THR A 48 11.13 -11.25 -3.61
C THR A 48 11.07 -11.30 -5.13
N PRO A 49 9.99 -10.85 -5.76
CA PRO A 49 9.98 -10.58 -7.20
C PRO A 49 11.10 -9.62 -7.63
N ASP A 50 11.55 -9.75 -8.88
CA ASP A 50 12.52 -8.84 -9.48
C ASP A 50 12.01 -7.39 -9.47
N GLY A 51 12.93 -6.45 -9.23
CA GLY A 51 12.63 -5.02 -9.26
C GLY A 51 11.96 -4.47 -7.99
N TRP A 52 11.91 -5.24 -6.90
CA TRP A 52 11.48 -4.73 -5.59
C TRP A 52 12.59 -3.98 -4.85
N LEU A 53 13.79 -4.58 -4.80
CA LEU A 53 14.84 -4.19 -3.86
C LEU A 53 16.16 -3.85 -4.55
N LEU A 54 16.90 -2.95 -3.91
CA LEU A 54 18.34 -2.77 -4.11
C LEU A 54 19.06 -3.20 -2.83
N ASP A 55 20.27 -3.76 -2.97
CA ASP A 55 21.19 -3.97 -1.85
C ASP A 55 21.90 -2.66 -1.43
N SER A 56 22.80 -2.75 -0.46
CA SER A 56 23.58 -1.60 0.06
C SER A 56 24.52 -0.97 -0.97
N ASP A 57 24.88 -1.68 -2.03
CA ASP A 57 25.69 -1.14 -3.15
C ASP A 57 24.80 -0.46 -4.20
N GLY A 58 23.47 -0.46 -4.01
CA GLY A 58 22.51 0.03 -4.99
C GLY A 58 22.28 -0.93 -6.16
N LYS A 59 22.64 -2.22 -6.03
CA LYS A 59 22.43 -3.23 -7.08
C LYS A 59 21.10 -3.95 -6.87
N PRO A 60 20.37 -4.30 -7.95
CA PRO A 60 19.14 -5.09 -7.83
C PRO A 60 19.37 -6.41 -7.09
N THR A 61 18.46 -6.74 -6.18
CA THR A 61 18.49 -8.00 -5.43
C THR A 61 17.07 -8.53 -5.22
N LYS A 62 16.98 -9.85 -5.04
CA LYS A 62 15.75 -10.54 -4.63
C LYS A 62 15.80 -11.08 -3.20
N ASP A 63 16.94 -10.96 -2.53
CA ASP A 63 17.10 -11.44 -1.16
C ASP A 63 16.47 -10.42 -0.19
N PRO A 64 15.33 -10.75 0.47
CA PRO A 64 14.66 -9.82 1.37
C PRO A 64 15.50 -9.48 2.61
N ASN A 65 16.53 -10.27 2.94
CA ASN A 65 17.42 -9.97 4.05
C ASN A 65 18.33 -8.77 3.75
N LYS A 66 18.58 -8.46 2.47
CA LYS A 66 19.38 -7.28 2.08
C LYS A 66 18.71 -5.97 2.47
N LEU A 67 17.38 -5.91 2.51
CA LEU A 67 16.65 -4.73 2.99
C LEU A 67 17.00 -4.40 4.45
N TYR A 68 17.22 -5.41 5.28
CA TYR A 68 17.48 -5.29 6.72
C TYR A 68 18.96 -5.48 7.09
N GLY A 69 19.87 -5.45 6.10
CA GLY A 69 21.31 -5.58 6.32
C GLY A 69 21.94 -4.37 7.01
N ASP A 70 23.23 -4.45 7.28
CA ASP A 70 24.05 -3.33 7.75
C ASP A 70 25.29 -3.19 6.84
N PRO A 71 25.34 -2.20 5.92
CA PRO A 71 24.32 -1.17 5.67
C PRO A 71 23.01 -1.74 5.07
N PRO A 72 21.86 -1.06 5.28
CA PRO A 72 20.58 -1.53 4.74
C PRO A 72 20.48 -1.28 3.23
N GLY A 73 19.78 -2.19 2.55
CA GLY A 73 19.29 -1.97 1.19
C GLY A 73 18.09 -1.01 1.14
N SER A 74 17.42 -0.94 0.00
CA SER A 74 16.27 -0.05 -0.20
C SER A 74 15.18 -0.65 -1.08
N ILE A 75 13.95 -0.16 -0.93
CA ILE A 75 12.83 -0.48 -1.81
C ILE A 75 12.78 0.55 -2.94
N LEU A 76 12.58 0.10 -4.18
CA LEU A 76 12.46 1.01 -5.31
C LEU A 76 11.17 1.84 -5.27
N PRO A 77 11.21 3.13 -5.68
CA PRO A 77 10.00 3.94 -5.87
C PRO A 77 9.05 3.34 -6.92
N LEU A 78 7.76 3.65 -6.81
CA LEU A 78 6.74 3.23 -7.78
C LEU A 78 7.18 3.60 -9.22
N GLY A 79 7.12 2.61 -10.11
CA GLY A 79 7.71 2.69 -11.46
C GLY A 79 9.10 2.05 -11.57
N GLY A 80 9.69 1.58 -10.47
CA GLY A 80 10.91 0.79 -10.45
C GLY A 80 12.08 1.47 -11.15
N MET A 81 12.90 0.69 -11.87
CA MET A 81 14.07 1.20 -12.59
C MET A 81 13.73 2.04 -13.83
N THR A 82 12.51 1.92 -14.38
CA THR A 82 12.13 2.54 -15.66
C THR A 82 11.45 3.90 -15.47
N ALA A 83 10.54 3.99 -14.49
CA ALA A 83 9.72 5.17 -14.24
C ALA A 83 9.71 5.60 -12.76
N GLY A 84 10.65 5.12 -11.95
CA GLY A 84 10.74 5.39 -10.51
C GLY A 84 10.76 6.87 -10.12
N HIS A 85 11.17 7.76 -11.02
CA HIS A 85 11.10 9.21 -10.80
C HIS A 85 9.66 9.71 -10.57
N LYS A 86 8.64 9.02 -11.08
CA LYS A 86 7.22 9.34 -10.85
C LYS A 86 6.80 8.98 -9.43
N GLY A 87 7.10 7.75 -8.98
CA GLY A 87 6.87 7.33 -7.60
C GLY A 87 7.63 8.18 -6.60
N TYR A 88 8.89 8.49 -6.89
CA TYR A 88 9.72 9.41 -6.10
C TYR A 88 9.10 10.80 -6.01
N GLY A 89 8.62 11.36 -7.12
CA GLY A 89 7.97 12.67 -7.12
C GLY A 89 6.70 12.71 -6.27
N LEU A 90 5.89 11.64 -6.32
CA LEU A 90 4.72 11.49 -5.45
C LEU A 90 5.12 11.39 -3.97
N ASN A 91 6.12 10.57 -3.66
CA ASN A 91 6.63 10.38 -2.32
C ASN A 91 7.09 11.71 -1.68
N VAL A 92 7.93 12.47 -2.39
CA VAL A 92 8.39 13.79 -1.93
C VAL A 92 7.22 14.75 -1.69
N ALA A 93 6.21 14.74 -2.57
CA ALA A 93 5.03 15.57 -2.38
C ALA A 93 4.26 15.20 -1.10
N ILE A 94 4.06 13.90 -0.84
CA ILE A 94 3.38 13.42 0.37
C ILE A 94 4.17 13.80 1.63
N GLU A 95 5.49 13.60 1.62
CA GLU A 95 6.34 13.92 2.77
C GLU A 95 6.26 15.42 3.15
N LEU A 96 6.20 16.30 2.16
CA LEU A 96 6.03 17.74 2.38
C LEU A 96 4.59 18.10 2.79
N LEU A 97 3.58 17.52 2.13
CA LEU A 97 2.17 17.85 2.37
C LEU A 97 1.58 17.25 3.64
N ALA A 98 2.05 16.07 4.04
CA ALA A 98 1.59 15.37 5.22
C ALA A 98 2.57 15.57 6.38
N GLY A 99 3.87 15.40 6.16
CA GLY A 99 4.90 15.53 7.20
C GLY A 99 5.19 16.97 7.61
N VAL A 100 5.63 17.81 6.66
CA VAL A 100 5.98 19.21 6.97
C VAL A 100 4.75 20.03 7.35
N LEU A 101 3.70 20.00 6.53
CA LEU A 101 2.52 20.85 6.73
C LEU A 101 1.77 20.54 8.04
N SER A 102 1.74 19.28 8.48
CA SER A 102 1.11 18.92 9.77
C SER A 102 1.96 19.30 10.98
N GLY A 103 3.24 19.66 10.78
CA GLY A 103 4.20 19.93 11.86
C GLY A 103 4.81 18.68 12.49
N THR A 104 4.44 17.46 12.07
CA THR A 104 5.06 16.22 12.59
C THR A 104 6.50 16.05 12.14
N GLY A 105 6.90 16.73 11.06
CA GLY A 105 8.24 16.64 10.48
C GLY A 105 8.38 15.50 9.46
N THR A 106 9.60 15.27 9.02
CA THR A 106 9.97 14.36 7.92
C THR A 106 11.00 13.34 8.36
N ILE A 107 11.18 12.26 7.59
CA ILE A 107 12.32 11.36 7.71
C ILE A 107 13.65 12.13 7.66
N GLY A 108 14.67 11.58 8.33
CA GLY A 108 16.01 12.16 8.40
C GLY A 108 16.21 13.15 9.55
N LYS A 109 15.18 13.43 10.35
CA LYS A 109 15.31 14.15 11.63
C LYS A 109 15.44 13.15 12.78
N ASP A 110 16.30 13.47 13.75
CA ASP A 110 16.39 12.73 15.01
C ASP A 110 15.22 13.11 15.92
N GLN A 111 14.06 12.58 15.60
CA GLN A 111 12.81 12.83 16.30
C GLN A 111 12.03 11.52 16.44
N ARG A 112 11.12 11.47 17.43
CA ARG A 112 10.23 10.32 17.60
C ARG A 112 9.43 10.10 16.32
N LEU A 113 9.36 8.85 15.86
CA LEU A 113 8.52 8.44 14.74
C LEU A 113 7.07 8.93 14.96
N SER A 114 6.59 9.72 14.00
CA SER A 114 5.24 10.27 13.97
C SER A 114 4.79 10.32 12.51
N ASN A 115 3.52 10.00 12.27
CA ASN A 115 2.94 10.08 10.94
C ASN A 115 2.12 11.37 10.84
N GLY A 116 2.53 12.26 9.94
CA GLY A 116 1.69 13.35 9.48
C GLY A 116 0.66 12.82 8.50
N ILE A 117 -0.58 13.34 8.54
CA ILE A 117 -1.64 12.95 7.63
C ILE A 117 -2.28 14.21 7.07
N LEU A 118 -2.38 14.29 5.75
CA LEU A 118 -3.23 15.26 5.07
C LEU A 118 -4.54 14.56 4.68
N LEU A 119 -5.66 15.04 5.21
CA LEU A 119 -7.00 14.59 4.82
C LEU A 119 -7.68 15.69 4.01
N ILE A 120 -8.11 15.34 2.80
CA ILE A 120 -8.90 16.21 1.92
C ILE A 120 -10.27 15.57 1.75
N VAL A 121 -11.31 16.31 2.11
CA VAL A 121 -12.71 15.88 1.95
C VAL A 121 -13.40 16.88 1.04
N LEU A 122 -13.92 16.39 -0.08
CA LEU A 122 -14.62 17.20 -1.07
C LEU A 122 -16.10 16.78 -1.08
N ASP A 123 -16.99 17.74 -0.83
CA ASP A 123 -18.42 17.53 -1.00
C ASP A 123 -18.77 17.64 -2.49
N VAL A 124 -19.07 16.50 -3.11
CA VAL A 124 -19.41 16.40 -4.55
C VAL A 124 -20.58 17.32 -4.90
N ALA A 125 -21.56 17.47 -3.99
CA ALA A 125 -22.75 18.28 -4.23
C ALA A 125 -22.44 19.78 -4.40
N GLN A 126 -21.26 20.24 -3.99
CA GLN A 126 -20.79 21.61 -4.24
C GLN A 126 -20.31 21.84 -5.67
N PHE A 127 -20.07 20.77 -6.45
CA PHE A 127 -19.57 20.85 -7.82
C PHE A 127 -20.65 20.50 -8.85
N LEU A 128 -21.45 19.47 -8.58
CA LEU A 128 -22.53 19.00 -9.44
C LEU A 128 -23.57 18.18 -8.65
N PRO A 129 -24.80 18.01 -9.16
CA PRO A 129 -25.77 17.10 -8.55
C PRO A 129 -25.20 15.68 -8.41
N ILE A 130 -25.39 15.05 -7.24
CA ILE A 130 -24.78 13.75 -6.94
C ILE A 130 -25.23 12.65 -7.92
N ASP A 131 -26.46 12.69 -8.39
CA ASP A 131 -26.99 11.73 -9.38
C ASP A 131 -26.31 11.87 -10.75
N ASP A 132 -25.87 13.09 -11.10
CA ASP A 132 -25.10 13.32 -12.32
C ASP A 132 -23.68 12.77 -12.19
N PHE A 133 -23.06 12.98 -11.02
CA PHE A 133 -21.76 12.37 -10.70
C PHE A 133 -21.80 10.85 -10.76
N TYR A 134 -22.84 10.24 -10.17
CA TYR A 134 -23.03 8.79 -10.22
C TYR A 134 -23.22 8.28 -11.64
N ARG A 135 -24.12 8.90 -12.41
CA ARG A 135 -24.37 8.49 -13.79
C ARG A 135 -23.11 8.55 -14.66
N GLU A 136 -22.32 9.61 -14.52
CA GLU A 136 -21.06 9.76 -15.27
C GLU A 136 -20.02 8.74 -14.82
N SER A 137 -19.88 8.53 -13.50
CA SER A 137 -18.96 7.54 -12.93
C SER A 137 -19.31 6.12 -13.39
N ASP A 138 -20.59 5.76 -13.36
CA ASP A 138 -21.08 4.44 -13.78
C ASP A 138 -20.84 4.22 -15.28
N SER A 139 -21.04 5.26 -16.10
CA SER A 139 -20.73 5.22 -17.53
C SER A 139 -19.24 4.99 -17.79
N PHE A 140 -18.37 5.73 -17.09
CA PHE A 140 -16.91 5.55 -17.17
C PHE A 140 -16.48 4.14 -16.75
N ILE A 141 -17.02 3.63 -15.65
CA ILE A 141 -16.74 2.28 -15.14
C ILE A 141 -17.19 1.22 -16.15
N ALA A 142 -18.41 1.35 -16.68
CA ALA A 142 -18.91 0.45 -17.71
C ALA A 142 -18.03 0.46 -18.95
N HIS A 143 -17.56 1.64 -19.37
CA HIS A 143 -16.61 1.78 -20.46
C HIS A 143 -15.29 1.04 -20.18
N VAL A 144 -14.65 1.27 -19.03
CA VAL A 144 -13.41 0.59 -18.63
C VAL A 144 -13.60 -0.93 -18.60
N LYS A 145 -14.68 -1.42 -17.98
CA LYS A 145 -14.98 -2.85 -17.85
C LYS A 145 -15.45 -3.51 -19.15
N SER A 146 -15.81 -2.73 -20.17
CA SER A 146 -16.18 -3.25 -21.49
C SER A 146 -14.98 -3.76 -22.30
N SER A 147 -13.75 -3.41 -21.90
CA SER A 147 -12.55 -3.95 -22.53
C SER A 147 -12.42 -5.45 -22.27
N PRO A 148 -12.13 -6.27 -23.29
CA PRO A 148 -11.82 -7.68 -23.09
C PRO A 148 -10.67 -7.85 -22.08
N PRO A 149 -10.76 -8.83 -21.17
CA PRO A 149 -9.66 -9.10 -20.26
C PRO A 149 -8.44 -9.62 -21.03
N ALA A 150 -7.25 -9.30 -20.54
CA ALA A 150 -6.01 -9.86 -21.07
C ALA A 150 -5.92 -11.36 -20.78
N GLU A 151 -5.03 -12.06 -21.47
CA GLU A 151 -4.75 -13.48 -21.23
C GLU A 151 -4.42 -13.72 -19.74
N GLY A 152 -5.07 -14.74 -19.15
CA GLY A 152 -4.92 -15.07 -17.73
C GLY A 152 -5.83 -14.29 -16.78
N PHE A 153 -6.63 -13.33 -17.28
CA PHE A 153 -7.60 -12.57 -16.49
C PHE A 153 -9.04 -12.89 -16.91
N SER A 154 -9.96 -12.90 -15.94
CA SER A 154 -11.39 -13.14 -16.19
C SER A 154 -12.22 -11.86 -16.25
N GLU A 155 -11.75 -10.78 -15.63
CA GLU A 155 -12.46 -9.49 -15.54
C GLU A 155 -11.46 -8.35 -15.29
N ILE A 156 -11.89 -7.11 -15.57
CA ILE A 156 -11.20 -5.90 -15.14
C ILE A 156 -11.77 -5.47 -13.79
N LEU A 157 -10.89 -5.25 -12.83
CA LEU A 157 -11.25 -4.88 -11.46
C LEU A 157 -11.02 -3.39 -11.24
N LEU A 158 -11.96 -2.73 -10.57
CA LEU A 158 -11.77 -1.38 -10.07
C LEU A 158 -10.91 -1.40 -8.79
N PRO A 159 -10.20 -0.30 -8.48
CA PRO A 159 -9.57 -0.13 -7.17
C PRO A 159 -10.57 -0.36 -6.03
N GLY A 160 -10.24 -1.28 -5.12
CA GLY A 160 -11.08 -1.63 -3.97
C GLY A 160 -12.01 -2.84 -4.18
N GLU A 161 -12.19 -3.34 -5.41
CA GLU A 161 -13.08 -4.49 -5.65
C GLU A 161 -12.52 -5.80 -5.10
N ILE A 162 -11.20 -6.01 -5.20
CA ILE A 162 -10.55 -7.19 -4.62
C ILE A 162 -10.72 -7.15 -3.09
N GLU A 163 -10.46 -5.99 -2.50
CA GLU A 163 -10.55 -5.76 -1.06
C GLU A 163 -11.98 -5.96 -0.56
N ALA A 164 -12.99 -5.47 -1.30
CA ALA A 164 -14.39 -5.68 -0.97
C ALA A 164 -14.80 -7.16 -1.05
N LYS A 165 -14.36 -7.89 -2.09
CA LYS A 165 -14.57 -9.34 -2.23
C LYS A 165 -13.93 -10.11 -1.07
N VAL A 166 -12.65 -9.83 -0.77
CA VAL A 166 -11.90 -10.46 0.33
C VAL A 166 -12.49 -10.12 1.69
N LYS A 167 -12.93 -8.88 1.91
CA LYS A 167 -13.60 -8.46 3.16
C LYS A 167 -14.87 -9.26 3.39
N ARG A 168 -15.73 -9.40 2.37
CA ARG A 168 -16.95 -10.20 2.46
C ARG A 168 -16.62 -11.64 2.80
N GLN A 169 -15.73 -12.26 2.02
CA GLN A 169 -15.30 -13.64 2.25
C GLN A 169 -14.79 -13.84 3.68
N ARG A 170 -13.88 -12.98 4.17
CA ARG A 170 -13.30 -13.10 5.51
C ARG A 170 -14.27 -12.74 6.65
N THR A 171 -15.33 -12.00 6.36
CA THR A 171 -16.41 -11.76 7.33
C THR A 171 -17.23 -13.02 7.54
N ASP A 172 -17.44 -13.79 6.47
CA ASP A 172 -18.26 -15.01 6.49
C ASP A 172 -17.45 -16.25 6.93
N ASP A 173 -16.23 -16.39 6.40
CA ASP A 173 -15.37 -17.59 6.57
C ASP A 173 -14.35 -17.45 7.70
N GLY A 174 -14.14 -16.24 8.21
CA GLY A 174 -13.05 -15.90 9.13
C GLY A 174 -11.75 -15.50 8.43
N ILE A 175 -10.77 -15.05 9.22
CA ILE A 175 -9.46 -14.58 8.73
C ILE A 175 -8.43 -15.67 8.92
N PHE A 176 -7.85 -16.16 7.83
CA PHE A 176 -6.69 -17.04 7.89
C PHE A 176 -5.47 -16.29 8.45
N VAL A 177 -4.80 -16.88 9.43
CA VAL A 177 -3.56 -16.42 10.04
C VAL A 177 -2.54 -17.55 9.93
N GLU A 178 -1.35 -17.26 9.39
CA GLU A 178 -0.28 -18.25 9.27
C GLU A 178 0.22 -18.71 10.65
N ASP A 179 0.60 -19.98 10.77
CA ASP A 179 1.01 -20.62 12.03
C ASP A 179 2.10 -19.82 12.78
N GLU A 180 3.11 -19.32 12.07
CA GLU A 180 4.19 -18.53 12.71
C GLU A 180 3.67 -17.18 13.22
N THR A 181 2.74 -16.54 12.49
CA THR A 181 2.10 -15.29 12.95
C THR A 181 1.20 -15.58 14.15
N TRP A 182 0.43 -16.67 14.13
CA TRP A 182 -0.46 -17.06 15.22
C TRP A 182 0.31 -17.40 16.50
N LYS A 183 1.42 -18.13 16.37
CA LYS A 183 2.34 -18.41 17.47
C LYS A 183 2.88 -17.13 18.09
N GLN A 184 3.34 -16.16 17.28
CA GLN A 184 3.82 -14.88 17.79
C GLN A 184 2.72 -14.10 18.54
N ILE A 185 1.49 -14.15 18.05
CA ILE A 185 0.32 -13.56 18.73
C ILE A 185 0.08 -14.25 20.09
N CYS A 186 0.10 -15.58 20.15
CA CYS A 186 -0.07 -16.35 21.39
C CYS A 186 1.05 -16.11 22.42
N ASP A 187 2.30 -16.01 21.96
CA ASP A 187 3.45 -15.69 22.80
C ASP A 187 3.30 -14.31 23.46
N TRP A 188 2.79 -13.32 22.73
CA TRP A 188 2.48 -12.00 23.27
C TRP A 188 1.28 -12.02 24.21
N GLY A 189 0.22 -12.76 23.87
CA GLY A 189 -0.91 -12.99 24.76
C GLY A 189 -0.45 -13.50 26.13
N THR A 190 0.38 -14.54 26.14
CA THR A 190 0.96 -15.13 27.36
C THR A 190 1.76 -14.10 28.16
N LYS A 191 2.64 -13.34 27.51
CA LYS A 191 3.45 -12.28 28.17
C LYS A 191 2.58 -11.19 28.82
N LEU A 192 1.41 -10.92 28.25
CA LEU A 192 0.47 -9.90 28.72
C LEU A 192 -0.62 -10.47 29.64
N GLY A 193 -0.61 -11.78 29.93
CA GLY A 193 -1.64 -12.43 30.75
C GLY A 193 -2.99 -12.60 30.07
N ILE A 194 -3.01 -12.65 28.73
CA ILE A 194 -4.21 -12.86 27.91
C ILE A 194 -4.18 -14.29 27.37
N GLU A 195 -5.15 -15.11 27.78
CA GLU A 195 -5.35 -16.44 27.19
C GLU A 195 -6.07 -16.32 25.84
N LEU A 196 -5.41 -16.72 24.76
CA LEU A 196 -6.02 -16.85 23.44
C LEU A 196 -6.41 -18.31 23.23
N GLN A 197 -7.63 -18.53 22.76
CA GLN A 197 -8.07 -19.87 22.37
C GLN A 197 -7.34 -20.23 21.07
N GLY A 198 -6.53 -21.29 21.13
CA GLY A 198 -5.74 -21.80 20.00
C GLY A 198 -6.57 -22.36 18.87
#